data_AF-A0A382KEG2-F1
#
_entry.id   AF-A0A382KEG2-F1
#
_cell.length_a   1.000
_cell.length_b   1.000
_cell.length_c   1.000
_cell.angle_alpha   90.00
_cell.angle_beta   90.00
_cell.angle_gamma   90.00
#
_symmetry.space_group_name_H-M   'P 1'
#
loop_
_entity.id
_entity.type
_entity.pdbx_description
1 polymer ?
#
loop_
_entity_poly.entity_id
_entity_poly.type
_entity_poly.pdbx_seq_one_letter_code
_entity_poly.pdbx_strand_id
1 'polypeptide(L)'
;MDENSIAEIRKGLEQQFRYKLYKDPKFPFLHSMGIRHMFQGFDAQEDGYIGTLHLWWSNESGEPSYHTKDKHFISGGWYAEWIDDALEAIKFAVECEKKHNPYAQKLTEAFVKEQERQSEKLARDMLDKKFKKDMKKVEEESKTVLWN
;
A
#
# COMPACT_ATOMS: atom_id res chain seq x y z
N MET A 1 26.83 -11.14 5.78
CA MET A 1 26.78 -10.21 6.92
C MET A 1 26.78 -11.02 8.21
N ASP A 2 27.35 -10.53 9.32
CA ASP A 2 27.26 -11.25 10.61
C ASP A 2 25.87 -11.07 11.25
N GLU A 3 25.40 -12.04 12.02
CA GLU A 3 24.04 -12.00 12.62
C GLU A 3 23.81 -10.81 13.56
N ASN A 4 24.81 -10.41 14.34
CA ASN A 4 24.74 -9.24 15.23
C ASN A 4 24.69 -7.94 14.42
N SER A 5 25.44 -7.84 13.32
CA SER A 5 25.40 -6.68 12.43
C SER A 5 24.04 -6.51 11.77
N ILE A 6 23.38 -7.60 11.37
CA ILE A 6 22.01 -7.58 10.83
C ILE A 6 21.02 -7.12 11.90
N ALA A 7 21.16 -7.61 13.14
CA ALA A 7 20.27 -7.22 14.23
C ALA A 7 20.35 -5.72 14.56
N GLU A 8 21.55 -5.14 14.54
CA GLU A 8 21.74 -3.70 14.73
C GLU A 8 21.12 -2.87 13.60
N ILE A 9 21.33 -3.30 12.35
CA ILE A 9 20.72 -2.67 11.17
C ILE A 9 19.19 -2.72 11.27
N ARG A 10 18.62 -3.89 11.56
CA ARG A 10 17.17 -4.09 11.74
C ARG A 10 16.62 -3.19 12.83
N LYS A 11 17.30 -3.09 13.97
CA LYS A 11 16.91 -2.18 15.06
C LYS A 11 16.87 -0.73 14.60
N GLY A 12 17.87 -0.28 13.84
CA GLY A 12 17.90 1.07 13.28
C GLY A 12 16.76 1.33 12.29
N LEU A 13 16.52 0.39 11.37
CA LEU A 13 15.44 0.47 10.38
C LEU A 13 14.06 0.46 11.03
N GLU A 14 13.82 -0.40 12.01
CA GLU A 14 12.57 -0.46 12.76
C GLU A 14 12.32 0.87 13.50
N GLN A 15 13.34 1.43 14.15
CA GLN A 15 13.22 2.71 14.83
C GLN A 15 12.86 3.84 13.86
N GLN A 16 13.52 3.90 12.70
CA GLN A 16 13.22 4.90 11.67
C GLN A 16 11.81 4.72 11.11
N PHE A 17 11.39 3.49 10.85
CA PHE A 17 10.06 3.16 10.38
C PHE A 17 9.00 3.59 11.39
N ARG A 18 9.13 3.14 12.66
CA ARG A 18 8.20 3.50 13.75
C ARG A 18 8.16 5.01 13.98
N TYR A 19 9.30 5.70 13.93
CA TYR A 19 9.34 7.15 14.08
C TYR A 19 8.52 7.88 13.01
N LYS A 20 8.66 7.47 11.75
CA LYS A 20 7.85 8.02 10.63
C LYS A 20 6.39 7.66 10.80
N LEU A 21 6.09 6.41 11.14
CA LEU A 21 4.74 5.92 11.32
C LEU A 21 4.01 6.66 12.45
N TYR A 22 4.64 6.82 13.62
CA TYR A 22 4.01 7.46 14.79
C TYR A 22 3.79 8.96 14.63
N LYS A 23 4.57 9.61 13.75
CA LYS A 23 4.35 11.00 13.37
C LYS A 23 3.19 11.19 12.41
N ASP A 24 2.76 10.14 11.71
CA ASP A 24 1.66 10.23 10.78
C ASP A 24 0.34 10.43 11.55
N PRO A 25 -0.43 11.50 11.29
CA PRO A 25 -1.69 11.74 11.99
C PRO A 25 -2.71 10.61 11.83
N LYS A 26 -2.58 9.75 10.82
CA LYS A 26 -3.47 8.59 10.63
C LYS A 26 -3.15 7.42 11.56
N PHE A 27 -1.93 7.36 12.12
CA PHE A 27 -1.43 6.20 12.87
C PHE A 27 -2.34 5.77 14.03
N PRO A 28 -2.85 6.68 14.89
CA PRO A 28 -3.74 6.30 15.98
C PRO A 28 -5.00 5.58 15.52
N PHE A 29 -5.44 5.76 14.27
CA PHE A 29 -6.69 5.25 13.74
C PHE A 29 -6.55 4.00 12.87
N LEU A 30 -5.32 3.61 12.49
CA LEU A 30 -5.07 2.51 11.55
C LEU A 30 -5.79 1.22 11.96
N HIS A 31 -5.64 0.82 13.23
CA HIS A 31 -6.27 -0.38 13.76
C HIS A 31 -7.80 -0.32 13.71
N SER A 32 -8.40 0.84 14.00
CA SER A 32 -9.85 1.06 13.91
C SER A 32 -10.36 1.05 12.47
N MET A 33 -9.52 1.42 11.49
CA MET A 33 -9.80 1.32 10.06
C MET A 33 -9.60 -0.10 9.50
N GLY A 34 -9.30 -1.09 10.36
CA GLY A 34 -9.07 -2.48 9.96
C GLY A 34 -7.63 -2.79 9.57
N ILE A 35 -6.74 -1.79 9.54
CA ILE A 35 -5.30 -1.98 9.28
C ILE A 35 -4.65 -2.45 10.58
N ARG A 36 -4.61 -3.77 10.75
CA ARG A 36 -4.01 -4.43 11.93
C ARG A 36 -2.66 -5.07 11.67
N HIS A 37 -2.31 -5.30 10.40
CA HIS A 37 -1.04 -5.89 10.00
C HIS A 37 -0.38 -4.99 8.94
N MET A 38 0.91 -4.76 9.07
CA MET A 38 1.72 -3.99 8.14
C MET A 38 3.02 -4.73 7.88
N PHE A 39 3.39 -4.87 6.61
CA PHE A 39 4.60 -5.55 6.18
C PHE A 39 5.47 -4.58 5.40
N GLN A 40 6.72 -4.41 5.81
CA GLN A 40 7.70 -3.56 5.14
C GLN A 40 8.97 -4.36 4.86
N GLY A 41 9.21 -4.66 3.58
CA GLY A 41 10.48 -5.24 3.13
C GLY A 41 11.59 -4.20 3.17
N PHE A 42 12.76 -4.60 3.67
CA PHE A 42 13.98 -3.81 3.64
C PHE A 42 15.05 -4.55 2.85
N ASP A 43 15.71 -3.80 1.97
CA ASP A 43 16.77 -4.30 1.11
C ASP A 43 17.92 -3.29 1.15
N ALA A 44 19.15 -3.80 1.28
CA ALA A 44 20.35 -3.02 1.10
C ALA A 44 20.87 -3.33 -0.30
N GLN A 45 20.83 -2.35 -1.19
CA GLN A 45 21.18 -2.53 -2.62
C GLN A 45 22.47 -3.34 -2.84
N GLU A 46 23.51 -3.11 -2.03
CA GLU A 46 24.80 -3.80 -2.15
C GLU A 46 24.90 -5.08 -1.31
N ASP A 47 24.18 -5.17 -0.19
CA ASP A 47 24.30 -6.26 0.79
C ASP A 47 23.16 -7.29 0.74
N GLY A 48 22.18 -7.05 -0.13
CA GLY A 48 21.01 -7.89 -0.32
C GLY A 48 19.90 -7.66 0.71
N TYR A 49 18.92 -8.57 0.65
CA TYR A 49 17.68 -8.47 1.40
C TYR A 49 17.92 -8.59 2.91
N ILE A 50 17.51 -7.56 3.64
CA ILE A 50 17.69 -7.45 5.10
C ILE A 50 16.60 -8.21 5.84
N GLY A 51 15.40 -8.28 5.27
CA GLY A 51 14.22 -8.91 5.87
C GLY A 51 12.97 -8.05 5.75
N THR A 52 11.82 -8.63 6.07
CA THR A 52 10.56 -7.91 6.17
C THR A 52 10.22 -7.68 7.63
N LEU A 53 10.01 -6.42 7.97
CA LEU A 53 9.45 -6.00 9.25
C LEU A 53 7.93 -6.19 9.19
N HIS A 54 7.40 -7.05 10.06
CA HIS A 54 5.97 -7.20 10.27
C HIS A 54 5.58 -6.48 11.56
N LEU A 55 4.72 -5.46 11.44
CA LEU A 55 4.06 -4.82 12.57
C LEU A 55 2.62 -5.27 12.65
N TRP A 56 2.18 -5.72 13.82
CA TRP A 56 0.78 -6.04 14.06
C TRP A 56 0.23 -5.37 15.32
N TRP A 57 -1.04 -5.03 15.25
CA TRP A 57 -1.80 -4.52 16.37
C TRP A 57 -2.56 -5.65 17.03
N SER A 58 -2.43 -5.78 18.35
CA SER A 58 -3.18 -6.75 19.13
C SER A 58 -3.71 -6.11 20.42
N ASN A 59 -4.94 -6.48 20.78
CA ASN A 59 -5.63 -6.02 21.99
C ASN A 59 -5.59 -7.09 23.08
N GLU A 60 -4.41 -7.62 23.37
CA GLU A 60 -4.23 -8.75 24.29
C GLU A 60 -4.47 -8.37 25.75
N SER A 61 -4.54 -7.06 26.07
CA SER A 61 -4.77 -6.65 27.45
C SER A 61 -6.13 -7.10 27.94
N GLY A 62 -7.17 -7.21 27.08
CA GLY A 62 -8.55 -7.55 27.46
C GLY A 62 -9.21 -6.53 28.40
N GLU A 63 -8.41 -5.76 29.11
CA GLU A 63 -8.71 -4.71 30.05
C GLU A 63 -8.35 -3.35 29.43
N PRO A 64 -9.16 -2.33 29.72
CA PRO A 64 -8.81 -0.92 29.50
C PRO A 64 -7.47 -0.59 30.18
N SER A 65 -6.37 -0.47 29.43
CA SER A 65 -5.08 -0.12 30.06
C SER A 65 -4.95 1.41 30.22
N TYR A 66 -4.74 1.86 31.45
CA TYR A 66 -4.65 3.26 31.84
C TYR A 66 -3.19 3.73 31.76
N HIS A 67 -2.73 4.16 30.58
CA HIS A 67 -1.34 4.61 30.40
C HIS A 67 -1.18 6.06 29.96
N THR A 68 -2.15 6.92 30.26
CA THR A 68 -1.96 8.38 30.12
C THR A 68 -2.34 9.12 31.40
N LYS A 69 -1.60 10.19 31.71
CA LYS A 69 -1.94 11.14 32.79
C LYS A 69 -3.38 11.66 32.68
N ASP A 70 -3.91 11.68 31.46
CA ASP A 70 -5.21 12.24 31.11
C ASP A 70 -6.32 11.18 30.96
N LYS A 71 -6.12 9.95 31.44
CA LYS A 71 -7.13 8.87 31.42
C LYS A 71 -7.74 8.55 30.04
N HIS A 72 -6.95 8.62 28.98
CA HIS A 72 -7.38 8.13 27.66
C HIS A 72 -7.24 6.60 27.62
N PHE A 73 -8.28 5.94 27.12
CA PHE A 73 -8.36 4.49 26.95
C PHE A 73 -7.40 4.04 25.85
N ILE A 74 -6.37 3.27 26.19
CA ILE A 74 -5.55 2.56 25.21
C ILE A 74 -5.76 1.08 25.48
N SER A 75 -6.58 0.40 24.69
CA SER A 75 -6.62 -1.06 24.68
C SER A 75 -5.82 -1.54 23.47
N GLY A 76 -4.68 -2.18 23.70
CA GLY A 76 -3.84 -2.79 22.67
C GLY A 76 -2.58 -2.02 22.29
N GLY A 77 -1.65 -2.75 21.67
CA GLY A 77 -0.31 -2.27 21.32
C GLY A 77 0.14 -2.74 19.94
N TRP A 78 1.14 -2.05 19.38
CA TRP A 78 1.80 -2.42 18.13
C TRP A 78 3.09 -3.21 18.40
N TYR A 79 3.04 -4.49 18.07
CA TYR A 79 4.14 -5.44 18.18
C TYR A 79 4.89 -5.55 16.86
N ALA A 80 6.13 -6.04 16.89
CA ALA A 80 6.92 -6.25 15.68
C ALA A 80 7.72 -7.54 15.72
N GLU A 81 7.94 -8.10 14.55
CA GLU A 81 8.80 -9.24 14.29
C GLU A 81 9.47 -9.09 12.92
N TRP A 82 10.57 -9.80 12.73
CA TRP A 82 11.33 -9.78 11.49
C TRP A 82 11.23 -11.13 10.81
N ILE A 83 10.95 -11.12 9.50
CA ILE A 83 10.84 -12.29 8.65
C ILE A 83 12.02 -12.27 7.67
N ASP A 84 12.84 -13.31 7.72
CA ASP A 84 14.10 -13.39 6.98
C ASP A 84 13.90 -13.67 5.49
N ASP A 85 12.83 -14.40 5.13
CA ASP A 85 12.52 -14.75 3.74
C ASP A 85 11.40 -13.87 3.17
N ALA A 86 11.64 -13.32 1.98
CA ALA A 86 10.67 -12.45 1.30
C ALA A 86 9.42 -13.23 0.85
N LEU A 87 9.60 -14.48 0.39
CA LEU A 87 8.48 -15.32 -0.06
C LEU A 87 7.59 -15.72 1.11
N GLU A 88 8.17 -16.08 2.25
CA GLU A 88 7.45 -16.34 3.50
C GLU A 88 6.68 -15.11 3.96
N ALA A 89 7.30 -13.93 3.96
CA ALA A 89 6.64 -12.68 4.34
C ALA A 89 5.42 -12.38 3.46
N ILE A 90 5.53 -12.60 2.14
CA ILE A 90 4.41 -12.42 1.20
C ILE A 90 3.30 -13.41 1.48
N LYS A 91 3.63 -14.70 1.67
CA LYS A 91 2.62 -15.73 1.99
C LYS A 91 1.89 -15.38 3.27
N PHE A 92 2.63 -14.97 4.30
CA PHE A 92 2.04 -14.59 5.57
C PHE A 92 1.14 -13.36 5.45
N ALA A 93 1.55 -12.33 4.69
CA ALA A 93 0.72 -11.17 4.41
C ALA A 93 -0.60 -11.55 3.71
N VAL A 94 -0.56 -12.46 2.74
CA VAL A 94 -1.75 -12.97 2.04
C VAL A 94 -2.66 -13.75 2.99
N GLU A 95 -2.10 -14.57 3.87
CA GLU A 95 -2.87 -15.32 4.87
C GLU A 95 -3.54 -14.39 5.89
N CYS A 96 -2.81 -13.39 6.40
CA CYS A 96 -3.34 -12.35 7.26
C CYS A 96 -4.49 -11.59 6.60
N GLU A 97 -4.33 -11.18 5.34
CA GLU A 97 -5.37 -10.46 4.60
C GLU A 97 -6.63 -11.32 4.43
N LYS A 98 -6.48 -12.59 4.04
CA LYS A 98 -7.61 -13.53 3.93
C LYS A 98 -8.34 -13.73 5.26
N LYS A 99 -7.59 -13.83 6.36
CA LYS A 99 -8.14 -14.08 7.69
C LYS A 99 -8.85 -12.86 8.28
N HIS A 100 -8.29 -11.67 8.08
CA HIS A 100 -8.74 -10.45 8.73
C HIS A 100 -9.60 -9.54 7.85
N ASN A 101 -9.58 -9.72 6.53
CA ASN A 101 -10.38 -8.99 5.56
C ASN A 101 -11.16 -9.96 4.64
N PRO A 102 -12.37 -10.39 5.05
CA PRO A 102 -13.17 -11.35 4.28
C PRO A 102 -13.65 -10.81 2.93
N TYR A 103 -13.57 -9.49 2.72
CA TYR A 103 -14.00 -8.82 1.50
C TYR A 103 -12.83 -8.38 0.62
N ALA A 104 -11.58 -8.63 1.02
CA ALA A 104 -10.38 -8.19 0.30
C ALA A 104 -10.47 -8.49 -1.20
N GLN A 105 -10.74 -9.75 -1.54
CA GLN A 105 -10.84 -10.21 -2.92
C GLN A 105 -11.92 -9.46 -3.70
N LYS A 106 -13.13 -9.33 -3.15
CA LYS A 106 -14.25 -8.63 -3.82
C LYS A 106 -13.96 -7.14 -4.02
N LEU A 107 -13.27 -6.51 -3.06
CA LEU A 107 -12.86 -5.11 -3.17
C LEU A 107 -11.81 -4.94 -4.28
N THR A 108 -10.83 -5.84 -4.38
CA THR A 108 -9.87 -5.86 -5.47
C THR A 108 -10.56 -6.03 -6.82
N GLU A 109 -11.48 -6.99 -6.94
CA GLU A 109 -12.25 -7.22 -8.16
C GLU A 109 -13.07 -5.99 -8.58
N ALA A 110 -13.76 -5.35 -7.62
CA ALA A 110 -14.52 -4.13 -7.88
C ALA A 110 -13.63 -2.97 -8.32
N PHE A 111 -12.47 -2.81 -7.69
CA PHE A 111 -11.48 -1.78 -8.05
C PHE A 111 -10.93 -1.99 -9.47
N VAL A 112 -10.51 -3.21 -9.81
CA VAL A 112 -10.00 -3.56 -11.14
C VAL A 112 -11.06 -3.27 -12.21
N LYS A 113 -12.31 -3.69 -11.98
CA LYS A 113 -13.41 -3.46 -12.91
C LYS A 113 -13.68 -1.97 -13.15
N GLU A 114 -13.61 -1.15 -12.10
CA GLU A 114 -13.78 0.30 -12.26
C GLU A 114 -12.59 0.92 -13.00
N GLN A 115 -11.36 0.46 -12.72
CA GLN A 115 -10.16 0.93 -13.42
C GLN A 115 -10.21 0.59 -14.92
N GLU A 116 -10.65 -0.61 -15.28
CA GLU A 116 -10.89 -1.02 -16.68
C GLU A 116 -11.92 -0.10 -17.35
N ARG A 117 -13.05 0.13 -16.69
CA ARG A 117 -14.11 1.03 -17.21
C ARG A 117 -13.59 2.44 -17.47
N GLN A 118 -12.78 2.98 -16.57
CA GLN A 118 -12.17 4.31 -16.74
C GLN A 118 -11.15 4.32 -17.88
N SER A 119 -10.32 3.28 -17.99
CA SER A 119 -9.36 3.10 -19.06
C SER A 119 -10.03 3.05 -20.44
N GLU A 120 -11.11 2.27 -20.58
CA GLU A 120 -11.91 2.19 -21.81
C GLU A 120 -12.50 3.55 -22.18
N LYS A 121 -13.06 4.28 -21.21
CA LYS A 121 -13.63 5.61 -21.45
C LYS A 121 -12.55 6.58 -21.95
N LEU A 122 -11.39 6.60 -21.30
CA LEU A 122 -10.23 7.40 -21.71
C LEU A 122 -9.74 7.04 -23.12
N ALA A 123 -9.67 5.74 -23.44
CA ALA A 123 -9.26 5.27 -24.76
C ALA A 123 -10.24 5.70 -25.86
N ARG A 124 -11.55 5.60 -25.61
CA ARG A 124 -12.61 6.09 -26.52
C ARG A 124 -12.50 7.59 -26.73
N ASP A 125 -12.38 8.37 -25.66
CA ASP A 125 -12.24 9.82 -25.74
C ASP A 125 -10.98 10.24 -26.54
N MET A 126 -9.88 9.49 -26.41
CA MET A 126 -8.67 9.71 -27.20
C MET A 126 -8.86 9.38 -28.69
N LEU A 127 -9.51 8.26 -29.00
CA LEU A 127 -9.84 7.87 -30.37
C LEU A 127 -10.76 8.90 -31.04
N ASP A 128 -11.83 9.32 -30.37
CA ASP A 128 -12.78 10.32 -30.88
C ASP A 128 -12.10 11.66 -31.17
N LYS A 129 -11.19 12.11 -30.30
CA LYS A 129 -10.39 13.31 -30.53
C LYS A 129 -9.49 13.16 -31.76
N LYS A 130 -8.89 11.99 -31.95
CA LYS A 130 -8.04 11.69 -33.11
C LYS A 130 -8.87 11.68 -34.40
N PHE A 131 -10.00 10.98 -34.42
CA PHE A 131 -10.91 10.96 -35.57
C PHE A 131 -11.41 12.34 -35.95
N LYS A 132 -11.82 13.17 -34.97
CA LYS A 132 -12.24 14.56 -35.23
C LYS A 132 -11.11 15.41 -35.81
N LYS A 133 -9.87 15.21 -35.35
CA LYS A 133 -8.70 15.91 -35.87
C LYS A 133 -8.40 15.49 -37.31
N ASP A 134 -8.47 14.19 -37.60
CA ASP A 134 -8.21 13.64 -38.93
C ASP A 134 -9.31 14.07 -39.92
N MET A 135 -10.59 14.07 -39.51
CA MET A 135 -11.68 14.62 -40.34
C MET A 135 -11.49 16.10 -40.67
N LYS A 136 -11.10 16.93 -39.70
CA LYS A 136 -10.82 18.35 -39.95
C LYS A 136 -9.70 18.54 -40.97
N LYS A 137 -8.62 17.75 -40.89
CA LYS A 137 -7.53 17.78 -41.86
C LYS A 137 -8.01 17.43 -43.27
N VAL A 138 -8.78 16.36 -43.42
CA VAL A 138 -9.33 15.94 -44.72
C VAL A 138 -10.25 17.02 -45.30
N GLU A 139 -11.04 17.70 -44.45
CA GLU A 139 -11.91 18.80 -44.89
C GLU A 139 -11.12 20.03 -45.35
N GLU A 140 -10.03 20.36 -44.65
CA GLU A 140 -9.09 21.44 -45.04
C GLU A 140 -8.35 21.10 -46.35
N GLU A 141 -7.90 19.86 -46.52
CA GLU A 141 -7.27 19.35 -47.75
C GLU A 141 -8.24 19.38 -48.95
N SER A 142 -9.49 18.95 -48.75
CA SER A 142 -10.53 19.02 -49.79
C SER A 142 -10.82 20.46 -50.24
N LYS A 143 -10.93 21.40 -49.28
CA LYS A 143 -11.11 22.82 -49.59
C LYS A 143 -9.91 23.42 -50.33
N THR A 144 -8.69 22.97 -50.08
CA THR A 144 -7.51 23.49 -50.82
C THR A 144 -7.44 22.94 -52.25
N VAL A 145 -7.90 21.71 -52.49
CA VAL A 145 -7.93 21.12 -53.83
C VAL A 145 -9.02 21.73 -54.73
N LEU A 146 -10.19 22.09 -54.18
CA LEU A 146 -11.31 22.67 -54.94
C LEU A 146 -11.09 24.14 -55.39
N TRP A 147 -10.06 24.81 -54.86
CA TRP A 147 -9.73 26.20 -55.18
C TRP A 147 -8.47 26.35 -56.06
N ASN A 148 -7.88 25.22 -56.49
CA ASN A 148 -6.81 25.16 -57.52
C ASN A 148 -7.38 24.63 -58.83
#